data_AF-A0A3C0BRZ0-F1
#
_entry.id   AF-A0A3C0BRZ0-F1
#
_cell.length_a   1.000
_cell.length_b   1.000
_cell.length_c   1.000
_cell.angle_alpha   90.00
_cell.angle_beta   90.00
_cell.angle_gamma   90.00
#
_symmetry.space_group_name_H-M   'P 1'
#
loop_
_entity.id
_entity.type
_entity.pdbx_description
1 polymer ?
#
loop_
_entity_poly.entity_id
_entity_poly.type
_entity_poly.pdbx_seq_one_letter_code
_entity_poly.pdbx_strand_id
1 'polypeptide(L)'
;WAYLQEREQFGHPIGEFQALRFALADMAAEVAQARAFWQQVAHLLDQGEAAESESAQVKLLATEMAVRVTNQAMQLHGGNGYTTERRIERYWRDARLTTIFEGTSEIQRRIISDRMLPRA
;
A
#
# COMPACT_ATOMS: atom_id res chain seq x y z
N TRP A 1 4.20 14.00 4.67
CA TRP A 1 4.64 13.89 6.08
C TRP A 1 4.75 15.22 6.82
N ALA A 2 4.52 16.38 6.18
CA ALA A 2 4.56 17.69 6.83
C ALA A 2 3.66 17.78 8.10
N TYR A 3 2.48 17.15 8.06
CA TYR A 3 1.54 17.13 9.20
C TYR A 3 2.15 16.65 10.52
N LEU A 4 3.04 15.64 10.51
CA LEU A 4 3.66 15.13 11.75
C LEU A 4 4.63 16.13 12.37
N GLN A 5 5.21 17.02 11.56
CA GLN A 5 6.12 18.07 12.00
C GLN A 5 5.37 19.35 12.42
N GLU A 6 4.15 19.56 11.91
CA GLU A 6 3.34 20.75 12.19
C GLU A 6 2.36 20.56 13.34
N ARG A 7 1.84 19.34 13.53
CA ARG A 7 0.85 19.06 14.57
C ARG A 7 1.55 18.87 15.91
N GLU A 8 1.18 19.65 16.91
CA GLU A 8 1.70 19.52 18.27
C GLU A 8 0.71 18.84 19.21
N GLN A 9 1.22 17.95 20.07
CA GLN A 9 0.54 17.40 21.25
C GLN A 9 1.54 17.20 22.38
N PHE A 10 1.07 17.32 23.63
CA PHE A 10 1.93 17.24 24.81
C PHE A 10 3.15 18.20 24.76
N GLY A 11 2.98 19.36 24.13
CA GLY A 11 3.99 20.43 24.07
C GLY A 11 5.04 20.29 22.96
N HIS A 12 4.95 19.27 22.08
CA HIS A 12 5.93 19.03 21.02
C HIS A 12 5.27 18.53 19.73
N PRO A 13 5.94 18.65 18.56
CA PRO A 13 5.49 18.02 17.32
C PRO A 13 5.26 16.51 17.47
N ILE A 14 4.15 15.99 16.94
CA ILE A 14 3.80 14.58 17.07
C ILE A 14 4.82 13.64 16.40
N GLY A 15 5.60 14.14 15.44
CA GLY A 15 6.71 13.43 14.80
C GLY A 15 7.88 13.09 15.73
N GLU A 16 7.90 13.63 16.95
CA GLU A 16 8.88 13.26 17.97
C GLU A 16 8.52 11.96 18.70
N PHE A 17 7.24 11.56 18.71
CA PHE A 17 6.81 10.33 19.37
C PHE A 17 7.28 9.09 18.61
N GLN A 18 8.05 8.24 19.30
CA GLN A 18 8.68 7.07 18.70
C GLN A 18 7.70 6.12 18.01
N ALA A 19 6.52 5.90 18.59
CA ALA A 19 5.48 5.06 17.99
C ALA A 19 5.05 5.53 16.59
N LEU A 20 4.94 6.86 16.39
CA LEU A 20 4.59 7.43 15.09
C LEU A 20 5.75 7.31 14.09
N ARG A 21 6.98 7.42 14.57
CA ARG A 21 8.19 7.24 13.75
C ARG A 21 8.36 5.79 13.29
N PHE A 22 8.04 4.83 14.14
CA PHE A 22 8.02 3.40 13.78
C PHE A 22 6.96 3.11 12.74
N ALA A 23 5.72 3.58 12.94
CA ALA A 23 4.67 3.44 11.94
C ALA A 23 5.09 4.04 10.58
N LEU A 24 5.71 5.22 10.60
CA LEU A 24 6.25 5.84 9.38
C LEU A 24 7.34 4.98 8.70
N ALA A 25 8.24 4.40 9.48
CA ALA A 25 9.29 3.52 8.96
C ALA A 25 8.72 2.26 8.30
N ASP A 26 7.74 1.61 8.95
CA ASP A 26 7.08 0.42 8.42
C ASP A 26 6.34 0.73 7.11
N MET A 27 5.57 1.83 7.08
CA MET A 27 4.87 2.28 5.88
C MET A 27 5.84 2.57 4.73
N ALA A 28 6.99 3.18 5.02
CA ALA A 28 8.01 3.47 4.01
C ALA A 28 8.64 2.17 3.46
N ALA A 29 8.92 1.19 4.32
CA ALA A 29 9.45 -0.10 3.94
C ALA A 29 8.46 -0.88 3.05
N GLU A 30 7.17 -0.91 3.40
CA GLU A 30 6.13 -1.55 2.60
C GLU A 30 6.00 -0.92 1.20
N VAL A 31 6.01 0.41 1.11
CA VAL A 31 5.97 1.11 -0.19
C VAL A 31 7.22 0.83 -1.02
N ALA A 32 8.40 0.81 -0.40
CA ALA A 32 9.65 0.49 -1.08
C ALA A 32 9.65 -0.94 -1.62
N GLN A 33 9.18 -1.90 -0.83
CA GLN A 33 9.05 -3.31 -1.23
C GLN A 33 8.12 -3.45 -2.44
N ALA A 34 6.91 -2.89 -2.38
CA ALA A 34 5.96 -2.95 -3.48
C ALA A 34 6.52 -2.26 -4.74
N ARG A 35 7.25 -1.15 -4.56
CA ARG A 35 7.91 -0.42 -5.66
C ARG A 35 8.95 -1.27 -6.36
N ALA A 36 9.87 -1.85 -5.60
CA ALA A 36 10.91 -2.71 -6.15
C ALA A 36 10.30 -3.90 -6.91
N PHE A 37 9.26 -4.52 -6.35
CA PHE A 37 8.63 -5.66 -6.99
C PHE A 37 7.95 -5.27 -8.31
N TRP A 38 7.15 -4.21 -8.37
CA TRP A 38 6.47 -3.87 -9.63
C TRP A 38 7.46 -3.42 -10.70
N GLN A 39 8.55 -2.75 -10.33
CA GLN A 39 9.61 -2.38 -11.25
C GLN A 39 10.32 -3.61 -11.83
N GLN A 40 10.56 -4.64 -11.01
CA GLN A 40 11.11 -5.91 -11.47
C GLN A 40 10.15 -6.60 -12.45
N VAL A 41 8.85 -6.66 -12.14
CA VAL A 41 7.86 -7.28 -13.04
C VAL A 41 7.73 -6.50 -14.36
N ALA A 42 7.70 -5.17 -14.29
CA ALA A 42 7.68 -4.33 -15.49
C ALA A 42 8.92 -4.57 -16.36
N HIS A 43 10.11 -4.70 -15.74
CA HIS A 43 11.34 -4.98 -16.46
C HIS A 43 11.31 -6.33 -17.21
N LEU A 44 10.76 -7.38 -16.60
CA LEU A 44 10.58 -8.67 -17.25
C LEU A 44 9.66 -8.55 -18.47
N LEU A 45 8.52 -7.85 -18.31
CA LEU A 45 7.58 -7.62 -19.40
C LEU A 45 8.19 -6.82 -20.56
N ASP A 46 8.99 -5.80 -20.26
CA ASP A 46 9.70 -5.00 -21.28
C ASP A 46 10.74 -5.83 -22.06
N GLN A 47 11.26 -6.89 -21.45
CA GLN A 47 12.17 -7.85 -22.10
C GLN A 47 11.43 -8.92 -22.92
N GLY A 48 10.09 -8.92 -22.90
CA GLY A 48 9.27 -9.94 -23.55
C GLY A 48 9.18 -11.26 -22.78
N GLU A 49 9.62 -11.29 -21.52
CA GLU A 49 9.52 -12.46 -20.66
C GLU A 49 8.08 -12.64 -20.15
N ALA A 50 7.65 -13.89 -20.02
CA ALA A 50 6.38 -14.22 -19.41
C ALA A 50 6.43 -13.94 -17.90
N ALA A 51 5.49 -13.13 -17.40
CA ALA A 51 5.45 -12.71 -16.00
C ALA A 51 4.01 -12.69 -15.44
N GLU A 52 3.12 -13.58 -15.90
CA GLU A 52 1.71 -13.56 -15.49
C GLU A 52 1.53 -13.87 -14.00
N SER A 53 2.33 -14.81 -13.46
CA SER A 53 2.28 -15.15 -12.03
C SER A 53 2.77 -13.98 -11.17
N GLU A 54 3.89 -13.37 -11.57
CA GLU A 54 4.53 -12.25 -10.90
C GLU A 54 3.64 -11.00 -10.98
N SER A 55 2.97 -10.78 -12.11
CA SER A 55 1.99 -9.70 -12.29
C SER A 55 0.82 -9.85 -11.31
N ALA A 56 0.31 -11.06 -11.11
CA ALA A 56 -0.75 -11.32 -10.13
C ALA A 56 -0.25 -11.11 -8.69
N GLN A 57 0.96 -11.59 -8.37
CA GLN A 57 1.59 -11.42 -7.07
C GLN A 57 1.80 -9.95 -6.72
N VAL A 58 2.36 -9.17 -7.65
CA VAL A 58 2.68 -7.77 -7.39
C VAL A 58 1.42 -6.93 -7.28
N LYS A 59 0.39 -7.21 -8.09
CA LYS A 59 -0.89 -6.54 -7.99
C LYS A 59 -1.52 -6.80 -6.63
N LEU A 60 -1.61 -8.06 -6.21
CA LEU A 60 -2.11 -8.43 -4.89
C LEU A 60 -1.35 -7.72 -3.76
N LEU A 61 -0.01 -7.81 -3.76
CA LEU A 61 0.83 -7.24 -2.71
C LEU A 61 0.69 -5.71 -2.64
N ALA A 62 0.80 -5.03 -3.78
CA ALA A 62 0.77 -3.58 -3.84
C ALA A 62 -0.59 -3.01 -3.44
N THR A 63 -1.70 -3.63 -3.87
CA THR A 63 -3.04 -3.12 -3.55
C THR A 63 -3.42 -3.33 -2.08
N GLU A 64 -3.07 -4.49 -1.51
CA GLU A 64 -3.30 -4.76 -0.09
C GLU A 64 -2.42 -3.86 0.79
N MET A 65 -1.17 -3.61 0.37
CA MET A 65 -0.28 -2.63 1.01
C MET A 65 -0.86 -1.22 0.96
N ALA A 66 -1.37 -0.77 -0.19
CA ALA A 66 -1.94 0.56 -0.33
C ALA A 66 -3.09 0.79 0.66
N VAL A 67 -3.94 -0.22 0.88
CA VAL A 67 -5.00 -0.17 1.91
C VAL A 67 -4.42 -0.02 3.31
N ARG A 68 -3.42 -0.83 3.70
CA ARG A 68 -2.78 -0.73 5.02
C ARG A 68 -2.12 0.62 5.24
N VAL A 69 -1.32 1.09 4.29
CA VAL A 69 -0.58 2.35 4.38
C VAL A 69 -1.53 3.53 4.44
N THR A 70 -2.55 3.59 3.57
CA THR A 70 -3.52 4.70 3.63
C THR A 70 -4.36 4.67 4.91
N ASN A 71 -4.69 3.49 5.43
CA ASN A 71 -5.37 3.35 6.72
C ASN A 71 -4.50 3.84 7.89
N GLN A 72 -3.22 3.46 7.92
CA GLN A 72 -2.29 3.97 8.93
C GLN A 72 -2.09 5.48 8.80
N ALA A 73 -2.08 6.00 7.57
CA ALA A 73 -2.00 7.44 7.35
C ALA A 73 -3.22 8.19 7.89
N MET A 74 -4.44 7.63 7.77
CA MET A 74 -5.65 8.16 8.44
C MET A 74 -5.43 8.24 9.96
N GLN A 75 -4.93 7.16 10.57
CA GLN A 75 -4.67 7.09 12.00
C GLN A 75 -3.64 8.13 12.47
N LEU A 76 -2.56 8.32 11.72
CA LEU A 76 -1.53 9.33 12.03
C LEU A 76 -2.05 10.77 11.94
N HIS A 77 -3.10 11.02 11.14
CA HIS A 77 -3.77 12.33 11.08
C HIS A 77 -4.85 12.51 12.15
N GLY A 78 -5.24 11.44 12.85
CA GLY A 78 -6.28 11.45 13.87
C GLY A 78 -7.62 11.92 13.30
N GLY A 79 -8.37 12.73 14.06
CA GLY A 79 -9.66 13.27 13.62
C GLY A 79 -9.57 14.05 12.29
N ASN A 80 -8.49 14.78 12.06
CA ASN A 80 -8.26 15.51 10.79
C ASN A 80 -8.05 14.57 9.60
N GLY A 81 -7.69 13.31 9.84
CA GLY A 81 -7.64 12.31 8.79
C GLY A 81 -9.04 11.92 8.29
N TYR A 82 -10.03 12.00 9.17
CA TYR A 82 -11.41 11.63 8.89
C TYR A 82 -12.24 12.74 8.24
N THR A 83 -11.71 13.97 8.18
CA THR A 83 -12.37 15.10 7.53
C THR A 83 -11.94 15.23 6.06
N THR A 84 -12.73 15.93 5.27
CA THR A 84 -12.45 16.19 3.85
C THR A 84 -11.50 17.38 3.63
N GLU A 85 -11.04 18.03 4.70
CA GLU A 85 -10.09 19.16 4.63
C GLU A 85 -8.68 18.72 4.21
N ARG A 86 -8.39 17.43 4.34
CA ARG A 86 -7.14 16.80 3.93
C ARG A 86 -7.44 15.69 2.94
N ARG A 87 -6.55 15.48 1.98
CA ARG A 87 -6.72 14.47 0.91
C ARG A 87 -6.56 13.03 1.38
N ILE A 88 -6.26 12.79 2.66
CA ILE A 88 -5.93 11.46 3.16
C ILE A 88 -7.11 10.50 3.13
N GLU A 89 -8.32 10.98 3.47
CA GLU A 89 -9.56 10.20 3.34
C GLU A 89 -9.80 9.75 1.91
N ARG A 90 -9.48 10.62 0.95
CA ARG A 90 -9.60 10.29 -0.47
C ARG A 90 -8.63 9.19 -0.86
N TYR A 91 -7.36 9.28 -0.44
CA TYR A 91 -6.38 8.22 -0.75
C TYR A 91 -6.78 6.87 -0.15
N TRP A 92 -7.37 6.87 1.05
CA TRP A 92 -7.89 5.66 1.67
C TRP A 92 -9.06 5.06 0.87
N ARG A 93 -10.03 5.88 0.44
CA ARG A 93 -11.13 5.43 -0.43
C ARG A 93 -10.62 4.92 -1.78
N ASP A 94 -9.72 5.66 -2.41
CA ASP A 94 -9.16 5.33 -3.73
C ASP A 94 -8.35 4.02 -3.65
N ALA A 95 -7.57 3.80 -2.59
CA ALA A 95 -6.82 2.56 -2.38
C ALA A 95 -7.73 1.33 -2.27
N ARG A 96 -8.92 1.46 -1.66
CA ARG A 96 -9.84 0.33 -1.51
C ARG A 96 -10.35 -0.21 -2.84
N LEU A 97 -10.56 0.65 -3.84
CA LEU A 97 -11.00 0.21 -5.16
C LEU A 97 -9.97 -0.73 -5.82
N THR A 98 -8.69 -0.53 -5.53
CA THR A 98 -7.60 -1.27 -6.19
C THR A 98 -7.60 -2.76 -5.89
N THR A 99 -8.16 -3.17 -4.75
CA THR A 99 -8.30 -4.59 -4.38
C THR A 99 -9.49 -5.28 -5.06
N ILE A 100 -10.29 -4.55 -5.86
CA ILE A 100 -11.55 -5.03 -6.43
C ILE A 100 -11.47 -5.11 -7.96
N PHE A 101 -11.14 -3.99 -8.63
CA PHE A 101 -11.08 -3.94 -10.08
C PHE A 101 -9.85 -4.67 -10.65
N GLU A 102 -9.79 -4.93 -11.97
CA GLU A 102 -8.67 -5.66 -12.60
C GLU A 102 -8.40 -7.04 -11.94
N GLY A 103 -9.48 -7.70 -11.48
CA GLY A 103 -9.48 -8.97 -10.74
C GLY A 103 -9.24 -8.82 -9.23
N THR A 104 -10.21 -9.18 -8.40
CA THR A 104 -10.14 -9.02 -6.94
C THR A 104 -8.92 -9.70 -6.31
N SER A 105 -8.58 -9.38 -5.06
CA SER A 105 -7.50 -10.05 -4.33
C SER A 105 -7.64 -11.59 -4.34
N GLU A 106 -8.87 -12.11 -4.27
CA GLU A 106 -9.15 -13.55 -4.34
C GLU A 106 -8.87 -14.13 -5.72
N ILE A 107 -9.19 -13.38 -6.78
CA ILE A 107 -8.85 -13.77 -8.15
C ILE A 107 -7.34 -13.79 -8.36
N GLN A 108 -6.60 -12.82 -7.82
CA GLN A 108 -5.13 -12.84 -7.88
C GLN A 108 -4.57 -14.06 -7.14
N ARG A 109 -5.07 -14.34 -5.92
CA ARG A 109 -4.67 -15.55 -5.17
C ARG A 109 -4.95 -16.82 -5.94
N ARG A 110 -6.09 -16.91 -6.64
CA ARG A 110 -6.42 -18.04 -7.52
C ARG A 110 -5.43 -18.17 -8.67
N ILE A 111 -5.12 -17.09 -9.39
CA ILE A 111 -4.16 -17.10 -10.50
C ILE A 111 -2.80 -17.61 -10.03
N ILE A 112 -2.33 -17.11 -8.88
CA ILE A 112 -1.08 -17.53 -8.25
C ILE A 112 -1.13 -19.01 -7.90
N SER A 113 -2.19 -19.45 -7.21
CA SER A 113 -2.30 -20.85 -6.77
C SER A 113 -2.41 -21.83 -7.93
N ASP A 114 -3.16 -21.50 -8.98
CA ASP A 114 -3.35 -22.38 -10.13
C ASP A 114 -2.05 -22.50 -10.97
N ARG A 115 -1.20 -21.47 -10.98
CA ARG A 115 0.14 -21.52 -11.58
C ARG A 115 1.13 -22.34 -10.76
N MET A 116 1.03 -22.28 -9.43
CA MET A 116 1.89 -23.06 -8.53
C MET A 116 1.48 -24.54 -8.48
N LEU A 117 0.16 -24.82 -8.51
CA LEU A 117 -0.43 -26.14 -8.37
C LEU A 117 -1.53 -26.33 -9.44
N PRO A 118 -1.17 -26.78 -10.66
CA PRO A 118 -2.14 -26.98 -11.73
C PRO A 118 -3.21 -27.99 -11.32
N ARG A 119 -4.47 -27.66 -11.61
CA ARG A 119 -5.58 -28.61 -11.48
C ARG A 119 -5.57 -29.56 -12.68
N ALA A 120 -5.85 -30.83 -12.43
CA ALA A 120 -6.04 -31.85 -13.47
C ALA A 120 -7.26 -31.57 -14.34
#